data_AF-A0A6B3IA50-F1
#
_entry.id   AF-A0A6B3IA50-F1
#
_cell.length_a   1.000
_cell.length_b   1.000
_cell.length_c   1.000
_cell.angle_alpha   90.00
_cell.angle_beta   90.00
_cell.angle_gamma   90.00
#
_symmetry.space_group_name_H-M   'P 1'
#
loop_
_entity.id
_entity.type
_entity.pdbx_description
1 polymer ?
#
loop_
_entity_poly.entity_id
_entity_poly.type
_entity_poly.pdbx_seq_one_letter_code
_entity_poly.pdbx_strand_id
1 'polypeptide(L)' 'MEEELAGRAGRELMDDTAAVYRQVRVQAALTRRDGSDERAVVHLVWAGSGPDGEFREGRTTTVRYEKKGKGSWVRAGR' A
#
# COMPACT_ATOMS: atom_id res chain seq x y z
N MET A 1 10.29 7.14 -8.32
CA MET A 1 8.94 7.49 -7.84
C MET A 1 8.09 6.24 -7.70
N GLU A 2 7.82 5.50 -8.78
CA GLU A 2 6.87 4.37 -8.73
C GLU A 2 7.31 3.26 -7.77
N GLU A 3 8.58 2.84 -7.85
CA GLU A 3 9.18 1.83 -6.96
C GLU A 3 9.25 2.29 -5.49
N GLU A 4 9.58 3.56 -5.27
CA GLU A 4 9.63 4.17 -3.93
C GLU A 4 8.25 4.14 -3.27
N LEU A 5 7.21 4.59 -3.98
CA LEU A 5 5.84 4.60 -3.46
C LEU A 5 5.28 3.18 -3.30
N ALA A 6 5.62 2.26 -4.21
CA ALA A 6 5.23 0.85 -4.09
C ALA A 6 5.84 0.20 -2.84
N GLY A 7 7.15 0.37 -2.63
CA GLY A 7 7.85 -0.17 -1.45
C GLY A 7 7.34 0.44 -0.15
N ARG A 8 7.12 1.77 -0.15
CA ARG A 8 6.54 2.47 1.00
C ARG A 8 5.14 1.97 1.33
N ALA A 9 4.26 1.87 0.34
CA ALA A 9 2.90 1.37 0.54
C ALA A 9 2.89 -0.07 1.05
N GLY A 10 3.81 -0.91 0.57
CA GLY A 10 3.97 -2.28 1.06
C GLY A 10 4.33 -2.34 2.55
N ARG A 11 5.25 -1.47 3.00
CA ARG A 11 5.60 -1.39 4.42
C ARG A 11 4.47 -0.82 5.28
N GLU A 12 3.82 0.24 4.81
CA GLU A 12 2.65 0.83 5.50
C GLU A 12 1.50 -0.18 5.60
N LEU A 13 1.27 -1.02 4.58
CA LEU A 13 0.32 -2.13 4.66
C LEU A 13 0.70 -3.12 5.76
N MET A 14 1.97 -3.51 5.85
CA MET A 14 2.43 -4.44 6.91
C MET A 14 2.17 -3.85 8.29
N ASP A 15 2.51 -2.58 8.51
CA ASP A 15 2.31 -1.88 9.78
C ASP A 15 0.80 -1.76 10.11
N ASP A 16 -0.03 -1.36 9.14
CA ASP A 16 -1.49 -1.22 9.30
C ASP A 16 -2.19 -2.55 9.63
N THR A 17 -1.63 -3.68 9.18
CA THR A 17 -2.27 -5.01 9.29
C THR A 17 -1.67 -5.89 10.38
N ALA A 18 -0.49 -5.56 10.91
CA ALA A 18 0.28 -6.40 11.84
C ALA A 18 -0.47 -6.85 13.10
N ALA A 19 -1.43 -6.05 13.57
CA ALA A 19 -2.23 -6.39 14.76
C ALA A 19 -3.26 -7.52 14.52
N VAL A 20 -3.68 -7.72 13.27
CA VAL A 20 -4.83 -8.56 12.92
C VAL A 20 -4.43 -9.72 12.01
N TYR A 21 -3.45 -9.49 11.13
CA TYR A 21 -3.03 -10.45 10.12
C TYR A 21 -1.62 -10.97 10.40
N ARG A 22 -1.40 -12.24 10.05
CA ARG A 22 -0.11 -12.91 10.12
C ARG A 22 0.35 -13.32 8.72
N GLN A 23 1.64 -13.58 8.56
CA GLN A 23 2.23 -14.04 7.29
C GLN A 23 1.90 -13.11 6.11
N VAL A 24 1.85 -11.80 6.39
CA VAL A 24 1.52 -10.78 5.39
C VAL A 24 2.62 -10.70 4.35
N ARG A 25 2.26 -10.84 3.07
CA ARG A 25 3.18 -10.73 1.94
C ARG A 25 2.53 -9.93 0.80
N VAL A 26 3.22 -8.88 0.33
CA VAL A 26 2.85 -8.19 -0.91
C VAL A 26 3.22 -9.09 -2.10
N GLN A 27 2.24 -9.35 -2.96
CA GLN A 27 2.38 -10.16 -4.17
C GLN A 27 2.61 -9.28 -5.41
N ALA A 28 1.93 -8.13 -5.47
CA ALA A 28 2.09 -7.16 -6.54
C ALA A 28 1.80 -5.74 -6.03
N ALA A 29 2.40 -4.76 -6.71
CA ALA A 29 2.13 -3.35 -6.50
C ALA A 29 2.06 -2.64 -7.84
N LEU A 30 1.03 -1.81 -8.04
CA LEU A 30 0.87 -0.95 -9.19
C LEU A 30 0.77 0.49 -8.72
N THR A 31 1.78 1.29 -9.03
CA THR A 31 1.77 2.73 -8.79
C THR A 31 1.32 3.44 -10.06
N ARG A 32 0.44 4.43 -9.92
CA ARG A 32 0.04 5.31 -11.02
C ARG A 32 -0.19 6.74 -10.52
N ARG A 33 -0.08 7.71 -11.43
CA ARG A 33 -0.54 9.09 -11.15
C ARG A 33 -2.06 9.12 -11.03
N ASP A 34 -2.57 10.01 -10.19
CA ASP A 34 -3.99 10.18 -9.88
C ASP A 34 -4.49 11.58 -10.23
N GLY A 35 -4.72 11.82 -11.52
CA GLY A 35 -5.27 13.08 -12.05
C GLY A 35 -4.33 14.29 -12.03
N SER A 36 -3.19 14.24 -11.33
CA SER A 36 -2.15 15.28 -11.36
C SER A 36 -0.76 14.72 -11.10
N ASP A 37 0.27 15.52 -11.36
CA ASP A 37 1.66 15.15 -11.08
C ASP A 37 2.03 15.14 -9.59
N GLU A 38 1.13 15.65 -8.76
CA GLU A 38 1.28 15.76 -7.31
C GLU A 38 0.44 14.71 -6.57
N ARG A 39 -0.21 13.80 -7.29
CA ARG A 39 -1.03 12.74 -6.71
C ARG A 39 -0.67 11.41 -7.32
N ALA A 40 -0.61 10.40 -6.47
CA ALA A 40 -0.36 9.03 -6.87
C ALA A 40 -1.27 8.08 -6.10
N VAL A 41 -1.64 6.99 -6.74
CA VAL A 41 -2.34 5.88 -6.11
C VAL A 41 -1.54 4.61 -6.32
N VAL A 42 -1.40 3.84 -5.24
CA VAL A 42 -0.75 2.53 -5.23
C VAL A 42 -1.81 1.48 -4.93
N HIS A 43 -1.99 0.56 -5.86
CA HIS A 43 -2.80 -0.63 -5.68
C HIS A 43 -1.89 -1.79 -5.30
N LEU A 44 -2.13 -2.38 -4.13
CA LEU A 44 -1.40 -3.53 -3.62
C LEU A 44 -2.28 -4.77 -3.74
N VAL A 45 -1.67 -5.87 -4.16
CA VAL A 45 -2.19 -7.23 -4.00
C VAL A 45 -1.35 -7.93 -2.96
N TRP A 46 -1.96 -8.55 -1.97
CA TRP A 46 -1.27 -9.19 -0.86
C TRP A 46 -1.98 -10.45 -0.38
N ALA A 47 -1.23 -11.26 0.38
CA ALA A 47 -1.71 -12.46 1.02
C ALA A 47 -1.45 -12.41 2.52
N GLY A 48 -2.27 -13.09 3.31
CA GLY A 48 -2.07 -13.22 4.74
C GLY A 48 -3.16 -14.05 5.43
N SER A 49 -2.84 -14.50 6.64
CA SER A 49 -3.73 -15.26 7.52
C SER A 49 -4.50 -14.28 8.41
N GLY A 50 -5.83 -14.33 8.33
CA GLY A 50 -6.71 -13.50 9.15
C GLY A 50 -6.91 -14.05 10.57
N PRO A 51 -7.77 -13.40 11.38
CA PRO A 51 -8.11 -13.87 12.73
C PRO A 51 -8.73 -15.27 12.79
N ASP A 52 -9.34 -15.71 11.69
CA ASP A 52 -9.90 -17.05 11.52
C ASP A 52 -8.84 -18.12 11.21
N GLY A 53 -7.56 -17.72 11.09
CA GLY A 53 -6.45 -18.62 10.79
C GLY A 53 -6.37 -19.04 9.32
N GLU A 54 -7.30 -18.62 8.47
CA GLU A 54 -7.29 -18.98 7.05
C GLU A 54 -6.35 -18.05 6.27
N PHE A 55 -5.37 -18.64 5.59
CA PHE A 55 -4.49 -17.94 4.68
C PHE A 55 -5.23 -17.61 3.39
N ARG A 56 -5.31 -16.33 3.04
CA ARG A 56 -5.98 -15.86 1.83
C ARG A 56 -5.04 -15.04 0.98
N GLU A 57 -5.01 -15.37 -0.31
CA GLU A 57 -4.27 -14.64 -1.34
C GLU A 57 -5.18 -13.66 -2.09
N GLY A 58 -4.58 -12.75 -2.86
CA GLY A 58 -5.33 -11.85 -3.74
C GLY A 58 -6.10 -10.75 -3.01
N ARG A 59 -5.83 -10.51 -1.72
CA ARG A 59 -6.41 -9.38 -1.00
C ARG A 59 -5.88 -8.08 -1.60
N THR A 60 -6.72 -7.05 -1.64
CA THR A 60 -6.36 -5.77 -2.23
C THR A 60 -6.33 -4.65 -1.20
N THR A 61 -5.44 -3.69 -1.41
CA THR A 61 -5.39 -2.45 -0.62
C THR A 61 -5.00 -1.30 -1.53
N THR A 62 -5.68 -0.17 -1.37
CA THR A 62 -5.37 1.05 -2.12
C THR A 62 -4.81 2.10 -1.17
N VAL A 63 -3.64 2.63 -1.50
CA VAL A 63 -2.99 3.71 -0.77
C VAL A 63 -2.87 4.91 -1.69
N ARG A 64 -3.31 6.08 -1.23
CA ARG A 64 -3.17 7.34 -1.97
C ARG A 64 -2.05 8.17 -1.36
N TYR A 65 -1.28 8.83 -2.21
CA TYR A 65 -0.21 9.74 -1.84
C TYR A 65 -0.42 11.11 -2.49
N GLU A 66 -0.10 12.15 -1.75
CA GLU A 66 0.01 13.51 -2.25
C GLU A 66 1.46 14.00 -2.10
N LYS A 67 1.94 14.73 -3.09
CA LYS A 67 3.22 15.41 -3.03
C LYS A 67 3.04 16.72 -2.26
N LYS A 68 3.79 16.90 -1.18
CA LYS A 68 3.84 18.12 -0.39
C LYS A 68 5.17 18.83 -0.62
N GLY A 69 5.09 20.16 -0.74
CA GLY A 69 6.25 21.05 -0.73
C GLY A 69 7.39 20.55 -1.64
N LYS A 70 8.62 20.58 -1.15
CA LYS A 70 9.92 20.25 -1.80
C LYS A 70 10.06 18.84 -2.42
N GLY A 71 8.99 18.22 -2.87
CA GLY A 71 8.99 16.95 -3.57
C GLY A 71 8.65 15.74 -2.73
N SER A 72 8.28 15.92 -1.45
CA SER A 72 8.05 14.83 -0.52
C SER A 72 6.66 14.24 -0.70
N TRP A 73 6.56 12.93 -0.87
CA TRP A 73 5.28 12.24 -0.87
C TRP A 73 4.79 11.97 0.55
N VAL A 74 3.51 12.19 0.81
CA VAL A 74 2.84 11.85 2.07
C VAL A 74 1.60 11.04 1.77
N ARG A 75 1.29 10.05 2.60
CA ARG A 75 0.04 9.30 2.47
C ARG A 75 -1.12 10.28 2.67
N ALA A 76 -2.06 10.31 1.72
CA ALA A 76 -3.29 11.05 1.87
C ALA A 76 -4.09 10.44 3.02
N GLY A 77 -4.68 11.29 3.87
CA GLY A 77 -5.54 10.85 4.97
C GLY A 77 -6.66 9.93 4.48
N ARG A 78 -7.05 8.98 5.32
CA ARG A 78 -8.15 8.05 5.06
C ARG A 78 -9.50 8.74 5.28
#